data_AF-A0A925JYS0-F1
#
_entry.id   AF-A0A925JYS0-F1
#
_cell.length_a   1.000
_cell.length_b   1.000
_cell.length_c   1.000
_cell.angle_alpha   90.00
_cell.angle_beta   90.00
_cell.angle_gamma   90.00
#
_symmetry.space_group_name_H-M   'P 1'
#
loop_
_entity.id
_entity.type
_entity.pdbx_description
1 polymer ?
#
loop_
_entity_poly.entity_id
_entity_poly.type
_entity_poly.pdbx_seq_one_letter_code
_entity_poly.pdbx_strand_id
1 'polypeptide(L)'
;MFRKTLLTAAAAFIMLALSSVARADTITLTGINGTGVTATITNYSLVGNQFTFTINNTSVAPGSTGTITNIGFALPGTRPNTYQIISSSNSNYSLVHDLNATSGAQNFVSSFDFVLSNKSNGNQTFGGGSVNDGIAGGTSSTFVIQGDFSGITAEQVAQAIFARFQAVNGGDSDVGMAGPPAGAIPEPMTIILLGTGLAGVAARARRRKGKV
;
A
#
# COMPACT_ATOMS: atom_id res chain seq x y z
N MET A 1 33.72 -18.43 -31.67
CA MET A 1 32.38 -18.85 -31.18
C MET A 1 32.01 -18.27 -29.81
N PHE A 2 32.94 -18.14 -28.86
CA PHE A 2 32.70 -17.64 -27.50
C PHE A 2 31.95 -16.29 -27.35
N ARG A 3 32.10 -15.36 -28.30
CA ARG A 3 31.41 -14.06 -28.23
C ARG A 3 29.90 -14.14 -28.49
N LYS A 4 29.44 -15.14 -29.25
CA LYS A 4 28.02 -15.31 -29.57
C LYS A 4 27.27 -15.97 -28.41
N THR A 5 27.90 -16.91 -27.70
CA THR A 5 27.32 -17.55 -26.51
C THR A 5 27.22 -16.60 -25.32
N LEU A 6 28.19 -15.69 -25.14
CA LEU A 6 28.16 -14.71 -24.05
C LEU A 6 26.99 -13.71 -24.17
N LEU A 7 26.72 -13.22 -25.39
CA LEU A 7 25.58 -12.31 -25.64
C LEU A 7 24.23 -12.98 -25.42
N THR A 8 24.12 -14.27 -25.77
CA THR A 8 22.86 -15.02 -25.66
C THR A 8 22.55 -15.33 -24.19
N ALA A 9 23.57 -15.66 -23.38
CA ALA A 9 23.41 -15.85 -21.94
C ALA A 9 23.02 -14.56 -21.21
N ALA A 10 23.63 -13.42 -21.56
CA ALA A 10 23.27 -12.13 -20.98
C ALA A 10 21.82 -11.72 -21.30
N ALA A 11 21.34 -11.97 -22.52
CA ALA A 11 19.96 -11.70 -22.90
C ALA A 11 18.95 -12.58 -22.11
N ALA A 12 19.29 -13.85 -21.88
CA ALA A 12 18.46 -14.75 -21.08
C ALA A 12 18.38 -14.32 -19.60
N PHE A 13 19.50 -13.87 -19.01
CA PHE A 13 19.52 -13.31 -17.66
C PHE A 13 18.70 -12.02 -17.53
N ILE A 14 18.74 -11.14 -18.54
CA ILE A 14 17.92 -9.92 -18.56
C ILE A 14 16.43 -10.26 -18.65
N MET A 15 16.04 -11.26 -19.46
CA MET A 15 14.63 -11.66 -19.58
C MET A 15 14.09 -12.36 -18.33
N LEU A 16 14.90 -13.11 -17.61
CA LEU A 16 14.52 -13.72 -16.32
C LEU A 16 14.38 -12.71 -15.18
N ALA A 17 15.08 -11.56 -15.25
CA ALA A 17 14.98 -10.49 -14.27
C ALA A 17 13.77 -9.55 -14.47
N LEU A 18 13.03 -9.69 -15.58
CA LEU A 18 11.88 -8.84 -15.92
C LEU A 18 10.54 -9.37 -15.39
N SER A 19 10.50 -10.52 -14.71
CA SER A 19 9.24 -11.18 -14.32
C SER A 19 8.58 -10.64 -13.04
N SER A 20 9.18 -9.70 -12.31
CA SER A 20 8.48 -8.99 -11.24
C SER A 20 8.02 -7.63 -11.75
N VAL A 21 6.83 -7.59 -12.35
CA VAL A 21 6.14 -6.33 -12.58
C VAL A 21 5.64 -5.85 -11.21
N ALA A 22 6.50 -5.17 -10.47
CA ALA A 22 6.03 -4.30 -9.40
C ALA A 22 5.20 -3.22 -10.10
N ARG A 23 3.86 -3.32 -10.00
CA ARG A 23 3.03 -2.18 -10.36
C ARG A 23 3.39 -1.07 -9.36
N ALA A 24 3.76 0.10 -9.88
CA ALA A 24 4.10 1.25 -9.07
C ALA A 24 2.95 1.69 -8.14
N ASP A 25 1.73 1.20 -8.38
CA ASP A 25 0.50 1.62 -7.69
C ASP A 25 -0.03 0.58 -6.68
N THR A 26 0.86 -0.19 -6.04
CA THR A 26 0.47 -1.16 -5.00
C THR A 26 1.29 -0.95 -3.73
N ILE A 27 0.60 -0.69 -2.62
CA ILE A 27 1.20 -0.63 -1.28
C ILE A 27 0.85 -1.91 -0.54
N THR A 28 1.86 -2.56 0.05
CA THR A 28 1.66 -3.78 0.84
C THR A 28 1.64 -3.44 2.32
N LEU A 29 0.58 -3.88 3.00
CA LEU A 29 0.45 -3.83 4.46
C LEU A 29 0.81 -5.20 5.02
N THR A 30 1.71 -5.23 6.00
CA THR A 30 2.15 -6.49 6.65
C THR A 30 1.92 -6.39 8.15
N GLY A 31 1.33 -7.44 8.74
CA GLY A 31 1.12 -7.55 10.18
C GLY A 31 2.43 -7.40 10.97
N ILE A 32 2.40 -6.57 12.01
CA ILE A 32 3.60 -6.23 12.79
C ILE A 32 3.96 -7.28 13.85
N ASN A 33 3.02 -8.14 14.23
CA ASN A 33 3.24 -9.15 15.27
C ASN A 33 3.76 -10.48 14.70
N GLY A 34 4.21 -10.50 13.43
CA GLY A 34 4.79 -11.70 12.80
C GLY A 34 3.76 -12.79 12.48
N THR A 35 2.47 -12.47 12.48
CA THR A 35 1.37 -13.43 12.21
C THR A 35 1.22 -13.80 10.73
N GLY A 36 1.94 -13.09 9.85
CA GLY A 36 1.92 -13.32 8.39
C GLY A 36 0.70 -12.76 7.67
N VAL A 37 -0.22 -12.08 8.38
CA VAL A 37 -1.35 -11.40 7.73
C VAL A 37 -0.86 -10.26 6.84
N THR A 38 -1.50 -10.13 5.68
CA THR A 38 -1.16 -9.15 4.66
C THR A 38 -2.41 -8.57 3.99
N ALA A 39 -2.28 -7.35 3.51
CA ALA A 39 -3.23 -6.72 2.61
C ALA A 39 -2.49 -5.85 1.59
N THR A 40 -3.16 -5.50 0.50
CA THR A 40 -2.63 -4.54 -0.48
C THR A 40 -3.60 -3.39 -0.69
N ILE A 41 -3.05 -2.17 -0.81
CA ILE A 41 -3.77 -0.99 -1.29
C ILE A 41 -3.45 -0.81 -2.77
N THR A 42 -4.48 -0.68 -3.60
CA THR A 42 -4.37 -0.52 -5.05
C THR A 42 -5.40 0.49 -5.54
N ASN A 43 -5.26 0.92 -6.80
CA ASN A 43 -6.20 1.83 -7.45
C ASN A 43 -6.47 3.11 -6.63
N TYR A 44 -5.44 3.63 -5.96
CA TYR A 44 -5.59 4.84 -5.17
C TYR A 44 -5.39 6.09 -6.03
N SER A 45 -6.20 7.10 -5.78
CA SER A 45 -6.13 8.38 -6.49
C SER A 45 -6.67 9.50 -5.60
N LEU A 46 -6.10 10.69 -5.75
CA LEU A 46 -6.57 11.90 -5.08
C LEU A 46 -6.95 12.91 -6.15
N VAL A 47 -8.24 13.25 -6.24
CA VAL A 47 -8.77 14.24 -7.17
C VAL A 47 -9.53 15.30 -6.39
N GLY A 48 -8.97 16.51 -6.35
CA GLY A 48 -9.44 17.56 -5.44
C GLY A 48 -9.37 17.09 -3.98
N ASN A 49 -10.51 17.03 -3.32
CA ASN A 49 -10.64 16.63 -1.92
C ASN A 49 -11.13 15.18 -1.73
N GLN A 50 -11.15 14.39 -2.81
CA GLN A 50 -11.63 13.01 -2.78
C GLN A 50 -10.48 12.03 -2.99
N PHE A 51 -10.22 11.23 -1.97
CA PHE A 51 -9.30 10.10 -2.01
C PHE A 51 -10.07 8.81 -2.25
N THR A 52 -9.79 8.15 -3.36
CA THR A 52 -10.32 6.82 -3.69
C THR A 52 -9.22 5.81 -3.49
N PHE A 53 -9.53 4.62 -2.96
CA PHE A 53 -8.58 3.50 -2.87
C PHE A 53 -9.31 2.16 -2.78
N THR A 54 -8.63 1.07 -3.15
CA THR A 54 -9.09 -0.30 -2.94
C THR A 54 -8.14 -1.04 -2.02
N ILE A 55 -8.65 -1.58 -0.92
CA ILE A 55 -7.90 -2.51 -0.06
C ILE A 55 -8.30 -3.94 -0.38
N ASN A 56 -7.32 -4.81 -0.55
CA ASN A 56 -7.48 -6.22 -0.81
C ASN A 56 -6.82 -7.02 0.31
N ASN A 57 -7.59 -7.85 1.02
CA ASN A 57 -7.05 -8.70 2.07
C ASN A 57 -6.40 -9.93 1.43
N THR A 58 -5.08 -10.06 1.53
CA THR A 58 -4.31 -11.16 0.94
C THR A 58 -4.02 -12.29 1.93
N SER A 59 -4.59 -12.23 3.13
CA SER A 59 -4.41 -13.20 4.22
C SER A 59 -5.22 -14.49 4.00
N VAL A 60 -4.82 -15.27 2.99
CA VAL A 60 -5.49 -16.53 2.59
C VAL A 60 -4.67 -17.78 2.87
N ALA A 61 -3.39 -17.64 3.21
CA ALA A 61 -2.50 -18.78 3.43
C ALA A 61 -2.83 -19.49 4.76
N PRO A 62 -2.67 -20.82 4.84
CA PRO A 62 -2.74 -21.54 6.10
C PRO A 62 -1.77 -20.95 7.13
N GLY A 63 -2.25 -20.63 8.34
CA GLY A 63 -1.41 -19.99 9.38
C GLY A 63 -1.17 -18.49 9.17
N SER A 64 -1.84 -17.87 8.19
CA SER A 64 -1.88 -16.42 8.00
C SER A 64 -3.25 -15.97 7.52
N THR A 65 -4.28 -16.37 8.28
CA THR A 65 -5.67 -15.97 8.03
C THR A 65 -6.03 -14.79 8.92
N GLY A 66 -6.94 -13.94 8.45
CA GLY A 66 -7.44 -12.81 9.22
C GLY A 66 -8.47 -12.01 8.43
N THR A 67 -9.32 -11.27 9.13
CA THR A 67 -10.33 -10.41 8.53
C THR A 67 -10.05 -8.96 8.88
N ILE A 68 -10.01 -8.08 7.88
CA ILE A 68 -9.85 -6.64 8.14
C ILE A 68 -11.16 -6.12 8.71
N THR A 69 -11.11 -5.43 9.84
CA THR A 69 -12.29 -4.88 10.52
C THR A 69 -12.20 -3.37 10.71
N ASN A 70 -10.99 -2.83 10.78
CA ASN A 70 -10.74 -1.39 10.85
C ASN A 70 -9.64 -0.96 9.88
N ILE A 71 -9.76 0.26 9.37
CA ILE A 71 -8.77 0.90 8.50
C ILE A 71 -8.48 2.29 9.08
N GLY A 72 -7.26 2.53 9.54
CA GLY A 72 -6.84 3.80 10.16
C GLY A 72 -5.98 4.63 9.20
N PHE A 73 -6.01 5.96 9.36
CA PHE A 73 -5.23 6.90 8.57
C PHE A 73 -4.43 7.81 9.49
N ALA A 74 -3.09 7.71 9.47
CA ALA A 74 -2.20 8.57 10.25
C ALA A 74 -1.49 9.55 9.31
N LEU A 75 -2.22 10.56 8.87
CA LEU A 75 -1.76 11.50 7.87
C LEU A 75 -0.75 12.49 8.49
N PRO A 76 0.24 12.97 7.72
CA PRO A 76 1.28 13.84 8.26
C PRO A 76 0.79 15.27 8.49
N GLY A 77 1.08 15.87 9.65
CA GLY A 77 0.71 17.26 9.98
C GLY A 77 -0.60 17.38 10.77
N THR A 78 -0.99 18.62 11.10
CA THR A 78 -2.24 18.90 11.83
C THR A 78 -3.34 19.25 10.83
N ARG A 79 -4.48 18.56 10.89
CA ARG A 79 -5.61 18.76 9.98
C ARG A 79 -6.91 19.00 10.74
N PRO A 80 -7.90 19.64 10.10
CA PRO A 80 -9.20 19.95 10.70
C PRO A 80 -10.14 18.73 10.85
N ASN A 81 -9.70 17.53 10.44
CA ASN A 81 -10.39 16.25 10.61
C ASN A 81 -11.85 16.16 10.13
N THR A 82 -12.20 16.91 9.08
CA THR A 82 -13.56 16.96 8.51
C THR A 82 -13.86 15.81 7.52
N TYR A 83 -13.31 14.62 7.76
CA TYR A 83 -13.38 13.51 6.80
C TYR A 83 -14.77 12.86 6.76
N GLN A 84 -15.17 12.43 5.57
CA GLN A 84 -16.44 11.74 5.33
C GLN A 84 -16.24 10.60 4.33
N ILE A 85 -16.95 9.50 4.53
CA ILE A 85 -17.07 8.45 3.53
C ILE A 85 -18.17 8.84 2.53
N ILE A 86 -17.81 9.08 1.27
CA ILE A 86 -18.80 9.35 0.21
C ILE A 86 -19.43 8.04 -0.26
N SER A 87 -18.61 7.02 -0.47
CA SER A 87 -19.08 5.72 -0.95
C SER A 87 -18.15 4.59 -0.51
N SER A 88 -18.71 3.40 -0.38
CA SER A 88 -17.98 2.16 -0.11
C SER A 88 -18.65 1.00 -0.84
N SER A 89 -17.86 0.09 -1.39
CA SER A 89 -18.36 -1.19 -1.90
C SER A 89 -18.77 -2.15 -0.76
N ASN A 90 -18.36 -1.85 0.48
CA ASN A 90 -18.80 -2.55 1.69
C ASN A 90 -19.53 -1.55 2.62
N SER A 91 -20.86 -1.61 2.62
CA SER A 91 -21.74 -0.70 3.38
C SER A 91 -21.65 -0.87 4.90
N ASN A 92 -20.98 -1.91 5.40
CA ASN A 92 -20.82 -2.11 6.84
C ASN A 92 -19.79 -1.15 7.43
N TYR A 93 -18.91 -0.60 6.60
CA TYR A 93 -17.92 0.38 7.01
C TYR A 93 -18.53 1.78 7.11
N SER A 94 -18.16 2.46 8.19
CA SER A 94 -18.50 3.85 8.45
C SER A 94 -17.26 4.57 8.96
N LEU A 95 -17.22 5.88 8.78
CA LEU A 95 -16.17 6.70 9.38
C LEU A 95 -16.47 6.86 10.88
N VAL A 96 -15.46 6.58 11.69
CA VAL A 96 -15.52 6.55 13.15
C VAL A 96 -14.28 7.26 13.67
N HIS A 97 -14.48 8.06 14.71
CA HIS A 97 -13.45 8.83 15.40
C HIS A 97 -12.81 9.96 14.58
N ASP A 98 -12.78 11.11 15.22
CA ASP A 98 -11.95 12.27 14.95
C ASP A 98 -11.34 12.62 16.33
N LEU A 99 -10.00 12.66 16.42
CA LEU A 99 -9.14 12.97 17.56
C LEU A 99 -8.66 11.83 18.49
N ASN A 100 -7.33 11.74 18.58
CA ASN A 100 -6.54 11.31 19.74
C ASN A 100 -6.95 9.98 20.39
N ALA A 101 -6.89 8.88 19.64
CA ALA A 101 -6.72 7.57 20.26
C ALA A 101 -5.38 7.57 21.02
N THR A 102 -5.41 7.88 22.31
CA THR A 102 -4.23 7.89 23.17
C THR A 102 -3.59 6.51 23.17
N SER A 103 -2.27 6.50 22.95
CA SER A 103 -1.39 5.33 23.12
C SER A 103 -1.78 4.59 24.42
N GLY A 104 -2.16 3.33 24.28
CA GLY A 104 -2.56 2.47 25.39
C GLY A 104 -3.89 1.77 25.22
N ALA A 105 -4.75 2.21 24.28
CA ALA A 105 -6.04 1.54 24.08
C ALA A 105 -5.89 0.20 23.36
N GLN A 106 -5.23 0.08 22.19
CA GLN A 106 -5.07 -1.20 21.47
C GLN A 106 -3.98 -1.18 20.37
N ASN A 107 -2.69 -1.33 20.72
CA ASN A 107 -1.57 -1.63 19.79
C ASN A 107 -1.39 -0.74 18.54
N PHE A 108 -2.06 0.41 18.44
CA PHE A 108 -1.74 1.40 17.42
C PHE A 108 -0.65 2.33 17.95
N VAL A 109 0.45 2.39 17.20
CA VAL A 109 1.69 3.08 17.56
C VAL A 109 1.62 4.59 17.30
N SER A 110 0.51 5.10 16.75
CA SER A 110 0.31 6.50 16.36
C SER A 110 -1.13 6.99 16.57
N SER A 111 -1.30 8.31 16.62
CA SER A 111 -2.58 9.00 16.48
C SER A 111 -3.10 8.87 15.04
N PHE A 112 -4.40 8.61 14.87
CA PHE A 112 -5.07 8.64 13.57
C PHE A 112 -5.88 9.93 13.41
N ASP A 113 -5.91 10.46 12.19
CA ASP A 113 -6.79 11.54 11.76
C ASP A 113 -8.24 11.04 11.67
N PHE A 114 -8.43 9.84 11.13
CA PHE A 114 -9.74 9.17 11.06
C PHE A 114 -9.60 7.65 10.90
N VAL A 115 -10.70 6.93 11.16
CA VAL A 115 -10.77 5.47 11.07
C VAL A 115 -12.04 5.06 10.34
N LEU A 116 -11.95 4.06 9.48
CA LEU A 116 -13.10 3.32 8.96
C LEU A 116 -13.27 2.07 9.81
N SER A 117 -14.44 1.87 10.40
CA SER A 117 -14.77 0.66 11.18
C SER A 117 -16.01 0.02 10.60
N ASN A 118 -15.99 -1.32 10.51
CA ASN A 118 -17.23 -2.05 10.45
C ASN A 118 -17.86 -2.11 11.85
N LYS A 119 -19.19 -2.14 11.92
CA LYS A 119 -19.92 -2.13 13.20
C LYS A 119 -19.74 -3.48 13.92
N SER A 120 -19.65 -3.48 15.25
CA SER A 120 -19.77 -4.69 16.08
C SER A 120 -20.92 -4.51 17.05
N ASN A 121 -21.95 -5.36 16.98
CA ASN A 121 -23.15 -5.26 17.84
C ASN A 121 -23.83 -3.88 17.81
N GLY A 122 -23.82 -3.21 16.65
CA GLY A 122 -24.37 -1.86 16.49
C GLY A 122 -23.49 -0.72 17.01
N ASN A 123 -22.42 -1.03 17.75
CA ASN A 123 -21.48 -0.06 18.30
C ASN A 123 -20.16 -0.08 17.51
N GLN A 124 -19.56 1.08 17.34
CA GLN A 124 -18.27 1.21 16.69
C GLN A 124 -17.19 1.14 17.77
N THR A 125 -16.37 0.09 17.76
CA THR A 125 -15.26 -0.07 18.71
C THR A 125 -13.94 -0.03 17.96
N PHE A 126 -13.09 0.94 18.32
CA PHE A 126 -11.70 1.04 17.85
C PHE A 126 -10.88 -0.22 18.17
N GLY A 127 -11.38 -1.01 19.11
CA GLY A 127 -10.78 -2.25 19.58
C GLY A 127 -11.02 -3.50 18.74
N GLY A 128 -11.58 -3.34 17.55
CA GLY A 128 -12.01 -4.42 16.68
C GLY A 128 -13.49 -4.32 16.37
N GLY A 129 -13.82 -4.59 15.12
CA GLY A 129 -15.19 -4.69 14.65
C GLY A 129 -15.65 -6.13 14.44
N SER A 130 -16.75 -6.31 13.73
CA SER A 130 -17.33 -7.63 13.46
C SER A 130 -16.53 -8.38 12.41
N VAL A 131 -16.03 -9.58 12.73
CA VAL A 131 -15.33 -10.44 11.75
C VAL A 131 -16.27 -10.81 10.59
N ASN A 132 -17.56 -11.00 10.85
CA ASN A 132 -18.53 -11.40 9.83
C ASN A 132 -18.85 -10.30 8.82
N ASP A 133 -18.65 -9.04 9.20
CA ASP A 133 -18.97 -7.87 8.38
C ASP A 133 -17.71 -7.22 7.77
N GLY A 134 -16.54 -7.84 7.96
CA GLY A 134 -15.25 -7.30 7.56
C GLY A 134 -14.86 -7.66 6.13
N ILE A 135 -13.64 -7.31 5.76
CA ILE A 135 -13.05 -7.71 4.48
C ILE A 135 -12.29 -9.02 4.72
N ALA A 136 -12.95 -10.13 4.40
CA ALA A 136 -12.41 -11.47 4.56
C ALA A 136 -11.17 -11.71 3.65
N GLY A 137 -10.33 -12.68 4.02
CA GLY A 137 -9.19 -13.09 3.19
C GLY A 137 -9.62 -13.44 1.76
N GLY A 138 -8.90 -12.90 0.78
CA GLY A 138 -9.17 -13.09 -0.65
C GLY A 138 -10.23 -12.15 -1.22
N THR A 139 -10.74 -11.21 -0.42
CA THR A 139 -11.74 -10.22 -0.85
C THR A 139 -11.18 -8.80 -0.77
N SER A 140 -11.83 -7.88 -1.49
CA SER A 140 -11.45 -6.48 -1.54
C SER A 140 -12.63 -5.56 -1.26
N SER A 141 -12.34 -4.32 -0.87
CA SER A 141 -13.34 -3.24 -0.84
C SER A 141 -12.74 -1.93 -1.31
N THR A 142 -13.55 -1.15 -2.00
CA THR A 142 -13.20 0.16 -2.53
C THR A 142 -13.92 1.23 -1.73
N PHE A 143 -13.19 2.29 -1.39
CA PHE A 143 -13.66 3.40 -0.59
C PHE A 143 -13.39 4.72 -1.29
N VAL A 144 -14.31 5.68 -1.13
CA VAL A 144 -14.13 7.07 -1.54
C VAL A 144 -14.33 7.94 -0.31
N ILE A 145 -13.27 8.64 0.08
CA ILE A 145 -13.22 9.51 1.26
C ILE A 145 -13.09 10.96 0.81
N GLN A 146 -13.94 11.82 1.35
CA GLN A 146 -13.83 13.26 1.21
C GLN A 146 -13.17 13.86 2.44
N GLY A 147 -12.28 14.83 2.26
CA GLY A 147 -11.71 15.58 3.37
C GLY A 147 -10.61 16.53 2.94
N ASP A 148 -9.84 17.01 3.90
CA ASP A 148 -8.68 17.87 3.63
C ASP A 148 -7.43 17.04 3.37
N PHE A 149 -7.09 16.86 2.10
CA PHE A 149 -5.84 16.24 1.66
C PHE A 149 -4.87 17.27 1.09
N SER A 150 -4.98 18.54 1.49
CA SER A 150 -4.09 19.60 1.00
C SER A 150 -2.63 19.33 1.37
N GLY A 151 -1.73 19.59 0.41
CA GLY A 151 -0.29 19.44 0.60
C GLY A 151 0.22 18.00 0.66
N ILE A 152 -0.62 16.98 0.39
CA ILE A 152 -0.20 15.57 0.33
C ILE A 152 -0.61 14.90 -0.98
N THR A 153 0.21 13.95 -1.42
CA THR A 153 -0.08 13.16 -2.64
C THR A 153 -0.94 11.95 -2.30
N ALA A 154 -1.61 11.39 -3.33
CA ALA A 154 -2.38 10.14 -3.18
C ALA A 154 -1.51 9.00 -2.61
N GLU A 155 -0.25 8.91 -3.05
CA GLU A 155 0.74 7.96 -2.55
C GLU A 155 0.97 8.13 -1.04
N GLN A 156 1.18 9.36 -0.58
CA GLN A 156 1.42 9.63 0.84
C GLN A 156 0.21 9.27 1.71
N VAL A 157 -1.01 9.54 1.22
CA VAL A 157 -2.25 9.11 1.89
C VAL A 157 -2.30 7.59 1.96
N ALA A 158 -2.02 6.91 0.85
CA ALA A 158 -2.10 5.45 0.76
C ALA A 158 -1.04 4.75 1.62
N GLN A 159 0.17 5.33 1.75
CA GLN A 159 1.23 4.84 2.65
C GLN A 159 0.90 5.04 4.13
N ALA A 160 0.05 6.03 4.45
CA ALA A 160 -0.41 6.30 5.81
C ALA A 160 -1.59 5.43 6.25
N ILE A 161 -1.99 4.43 5.45
CA ILE A 161 -3.08 3.51 5.77
C ILE A 161 -2.58 2.37 6.67
N PHE A 162 -3.37 2.07 7.69
CA PHE A 162 -3.20 0.94 8.59
C PHE A 162 -4.45 0.07 8.50
N ALA A 163 -4.29 -1.25 8.60
CA ALA A 163 -5.40 -2.19 8.63
C ALA A 163 -5.35 -3.04 9.89
N ARG A 164 -6.46 -3.14 10.62
CA ARG A 164 -6.58 -4.07 11.75
C ARG A 164 -7.15 -5.38 11.25
N PHE A 165 -6.42 -6.45 11.49
CA PHE A 165 -6.85 -7.83 11.30
C PHE A 165 -7.40 -8.40 12.61
N GLN A 166 -8.54 -9.08 12.51
CA GLN A 166 -9.20 -9.79 13.59
C GLN A 166 -9.41 -11.26 13.22
N ALA A 167 -9.60 -12.09 14.23
CA ALA A 167 -9.63 -13.56 14.11
C ALA A 167 -8.39 -14.08 13.39
N VAL A 168 -7.24 -13.47 13.68
CA VAL A 168 -5.96 -13.86 13.11
C VAL A 168 -5.66 -15.28 13.56
N ASN A 169 -5.45 -16.18 12.61
CA ASN A 169 -5.20 -17.60 12.86
C ASN A 169 -6.23 -18.27 13.80
N GLY A 170 -7.47 -17.77 13.82
CA GLY A 170 -8.57 -18.33 14.59
C GLY A 170 -8.83 -17.67 15.96
N GLY A 171 -8.10 -16.63 16.36
CA GLY A 171 -8.42 -15.97 17.64
C GLY A 171 -7.71 -14.65 17.96
N ASP A 172 -6.58 -14.34 17.33
CA ASP A 172 -5.77 -13.17 17.68
C ASP A 172 -6.15 -11.90 16.88
N SER A 173 -5.49 -10.79 17.18
CA SER A 173 -5.55 -9.55 16.40
C SER A 173 -4.14 -9.06 16.04
N ASP A 174 -4.01 -8.49 14.84
CA ASP A 174 -2.78 -7.86 14.37
C ASP A 174 -3.09 -6.55 13.64
N VAL A 175 -2.09 -5.69 13.51
CA VAL A 175 -2.15 -4.44 12.75
C VAL A 175 -1.18 -4.54 11.59
N GLY A 176 -1.68 -4.41 10.38
CA GLY A 176 -0.86 -4.23 9.19
C GLY A 176 -0.58 -2.76 8.95
N MET A 177 0.68 -2.46 8.65
CA MET A 177 1.13 -1.15 8.19
C MET A 177 2.01 -1.30 6.95
N ALA A 178 2.10 -0.24 6.16
CA ALA A 178 3.07 -0.19 5.09
C ALA A 178 4.48 -0.28 5.69
N GLY A 179 5.33 -1.15 5.13
CA GLY A 179 6.76 -1.13 5.46
C GLY A 179 7.37 0.23 5.08
N PRO A 180 8.54 0.59 5.64
CA PRO A 180 9.28 1.75 5.14
C PRO A 180 9.39 1.64 3.62
N PRO A 181 9.17 2.73 2.86
CA PRO A 181 9.10 2.66 1.41
C PRO A 181 10.35 1.95 0.91
N ALA A 182 10.15 0.79 0.26
CA ALA A 182 11.25 0.07 -0.37
C ALA A 182 11.94 1.08 -1.28
N GLY A 183 13.17 1.47 -0.92
CA GLY A 183 13.82 2.65 -1.46
C GLY A 183 13.61 2.74 -2.96
N ALA A 184 13.07 3.88 -3.43
CA ALA A 184 12.56 4.11 -4.78
C ALA A 184 13.33 3.28 -5.80
N ILE A 185 12.77 2.13 -6.19
CA ILE A 185 13.38 1.27 -7.19
C ILE A 185 13.29 2.08 -8.48
N PRO A 186 14.42 2.51 -9.08
CA PRO A 186 14.36 3.32 -10.29
C PRO A 186 13.55 2.57 -11.32
N GLU A 187 12.49 3.20 -11.81
CA GLU A 187 11.59 2.57 -12.75
C GLU A 187 12.38 1.97 -13.93
N PRO A 188 11.97 0.83 -14.49
CA PRO A 188 12.69 0.17 -15.59
C PRO A 188 13.00 1.13 -16.74
N MET A 189 12.11 2.09 -16.99
CA MET A 189 12.29 3.15 -17.98
C MET A 189 13.44 4.10 -17.66
N THR A 190 13.68 4.44 -16.39
CA THR A 190 14.78 5.31 -15.97
C THR A 190 16.12 4.62 -16.19
N ILE A 191 16.21 3.30 -15.94
CA ILE A 191 17.42 2.51 -16.24
C ILE A 191 17.65 2.39 -17.74
N ILE A 192 16.58 2.19 -18.53
CA ILE A 192 16.68 2.13 -19.99
C ILE A 192 17.09 3.51 -20.55
N LEU A 193 16.53 4.61 -20.06
CA LEU A 193 16.84 5.96 -20.51
C LEU A 193 18.26 6.38 -20.11
N LEU A 194 18.68 6.08 -18.88
CA LEU A 194 20.05 6.30 -18.42
C LEU A 194 21.05 5.44 -19.22
N GLY A 195 20.73 4.17 -19.44
CA GLY A 195 21.55 3.23 -20.21
C GLY A 195 21.72 3.64 -21.67
N THR A 196 20.63 4.05 -22.32
CA THR A 196 20.65 4.54 -23.72
C THR A 196 21.34 5.90 -23.83
N GLY A 197 21.15 6.79 -22.86
CA GLY A 197 21.84 8.09 -22.79
C GLY A 197 23.36 7.93 -22.70
N LEU A 198 23.85 7.07 -21.80
CA LEU A 198 25.29 6.78 -21.65
C LEU A 198 25.87 6.11 -22.90
N ALA A 199 25.16 5.17 -23.51
CA ALA A 199 25.57 4.54 -24.76
C ALA A 199 25.69 5.56 -25.91
N GLY A 200 24.75 6.51 -25.99
CA GLY A 200 24.77 7.60 -26.96
C GLY A 200 25.97 8.54 -26.79
N VAL A 201 26.30 8.90 -25.55
CA VAL A 201 27.47 9.75 -25.23
C VAL A 201 28.78 9.02 -25.56
N ALA A 202 28.90 7.74 -25.21
CA ALA A 202 30.08 6.94 -25.53
C ALA A 202 30.28 6.76 -27.06
N ALA A 203 29.20 6.54 -27.81
CA ALA A 203 29.25 6.47 -29.27
C ALA A 203 29.67 7.80 -29.90
N ARG A 204 29.18 8.93 -29.37
CA ARG A 204 29.56 10.28 -29.82
C ARG A 204 31.03 10.59 -29.52
N ALA A 205 31.54 10.19 -28.36
CA ALA A 205 32.93 10.37 -27.97
C ALA A 205 33.89 9.57 -28.89
N ARG A 206 33.53 8.32 -29.24
CA ARG A 206 34.32 7.51 -30.19
C ARG A 206 34.37 8.11 -31.59
N ARG A 207 33.26 8.63 -32.10
CA ARG A 207 33.22 9.27 -33.43
C ARG A 207 34.08 10.53 -33.53
N ARG A 208 34.33 11.24 -32.43
CA ARG A 208 35.19 12.42 -32.40
C ARG A 208 36.69 12.07 -32.38
N LYS A 209 37.08 10.96 -31.74
CA LYS A 209 38.48 10.50 -31.73
C LYS A 209 38.96 9.92 -33.06
N GLY A 210 38.06 9.44 -33.92
CA GLY A 210 38.41 8.92 -35.25
C GLY A 210 38.51 9.96 -36.37
N LYS A 211 38.39 11.26 -36.06
CA LYS A 211 38.52 12.38 -37.00
C LYS A 211 39.75 13.27 -36.74
N VAL A 212 40.70 12.78 -35.95
CA VAL A 212 42.04 13.38 -35.78
C VAL A 212 43.05 12.49 -36.47
#